data_AF-A0A1H3G9V0-F1
#
_entry.id   AF-A0A1H3G9V0-F1
#
_cell.length_a   1.000
_cell.length_b   1.000
_cell.length_c   1.000
_cell.angle_alpha   90.00
_cell.angle_beta   90.00
_cell.angle_gamma   90.00
#
_symmetry.space_group_name_H-M   'P 1'
#
loop_
_entity.id
_entity.type
_entity.pdbx_description
1 polymer ?
#
loop_
_entity_poly.entity_id
_entity_poly.type
_entity_poly.pdbx_seq_one_letter_code
_entity_poly.pdbx_strand_id
1 'polypeptide(L)'
;MLKLLVQGSQDELSRFFLQFRTHKEFIVHPDSIQWQEENSENVQLYVSFDFCPESRENLTIQMMTEKGTIVKLDLLDGIVTRFDDGKTYIRGKLYDIFG
;
A
#
# COMPACT_ATOMS: atom_id res chain seq x y z
N MET A 1 13.61 -4.90 -2.11
CA MET A 1 14.47 -4.12 -3.03
C MET A 1 14.24 -4.49 -4.48
N LEU A 2 13.67 -3.55 -5.23
CA LEU A 2 13.49 -3.59 -6.67
C LEU A 2 14.48 -2.61 -7.31
N LYS A 3 15.05 -2.98 -8.47
CA LYS A 3 15.94 -2.14 -9.26
C LYS A 3 15.27 -1.86 -10.59
N LEU A 4 15.14 -0.58 -10.95
CA LEU A 4 14.60 -0.17 -12.24
C LEU A 4 15.66 0.57 -13.05
N LEU A 5 15.65 0.27 -14.35
CA LEU A 5 16.24 1.07 -15.40
C LEU A 5 15.10 1.54 -16.29
N VAL A 6 14.92 2.84 -16.41
CA VAL A 6 13.84 3.45 -17.20
C VAL A 6 14.45 4.45 -18.17
N GLN A 7 13.99 4.45 -19.41
CA GLN A 7 14.44 5.36 -20.45
C GLN A 7 13.29 6.24 -20.93
N GLY A 8 13.57 7.51 -21.21
CA GLY A 8 12.62 8.47 -21.76
C GLY A 8 13.19 9.88 -21.79
N SER A 9 12.34 10.86 -22.07
CA SER A 9 12.71 12.26 -21.92
C SER A 9 12.89 12.64 -20.44
N GLN A 10 13.64 13.70 -20.18
CA GLN A 10 13.87 14.20 -18.81
C GLN A 10 12.56 14.51 -18.06
N ASP A 11 11.58 15.10 -18.75
CA ASP A 11 10.27 15.44 -18.18
C ASP A 11 9.45 14.19 -17.83
N GLU A 12 9.48 13.17 -18.68
CA GLU A 12 8.80 11.89 -18.41
C GLU A 12 9.40 11.19 -17.21
N LEU A 13 10.72 11.09 -17.16
CA LEU A 13 11.42 10.43 -16.05
C LEU A 13 11.26 11.21 -14.74
N SER A 14 11.22 12.54 -14.79
CA SER A 14 10.94 13.37 -13.61
C SER A 14 9.53 13.14 -13.07
N ARG A 15 8.52 13.07 -13.94
CA ARG A 15 7.13 12.75 -13.56
C ARG A 15 6.99 11.33 -13.02
N PHE A 16 7.61 10.36 -13.70
CA PHE A 16 7.66 8.98 -13.27
C PHE A 16 8.24 8.86 -11.86
N PHE A 17 9.41 9.48 -11.63
CA PHE A 17 10.10 9.42 -10.35
C PHE A 17 9.30 10.11 -9.22
N LEU A 18 8.65 11.24 -9.53
CA LEU A 18 7.76 11.91 -8.58
C LEU A 18 6.62 11.01 -8.12
N GLN A 19 6.05 10.20 -9.02
CA GLN A 19 4.98 9.26 -8.67
C GLN A 19 5.42 8.24 -7.61
N PHE A 20 6.65 7.72 -7.67
CA PHE A 20 7.14 6.80 -6.64
C PHE A 20 7.37 7.49 -5.30
N ARG A 21 7.83 8.74 -5.30
CA ARG A 21 8.05 9.50 -4.04
C ARG A 21 6.76 9.87 -3.32
N THR A 22 5.63 9.96 -4.02
CA THR A 22 4.35 10.33 -3.42
C THR A 22 3.59 9.13 -2.84
N HIS A 23 3.91 7.91 -3.27
CA HIS A 23 3.27 6.70 -2.76
C HIS A 23 4.06 6.16 -1.56
N LYS A 24 3.43 6.11 -0.38
CA LYS A 24 4.06 5.65 0.87
C LYS A 24 4.57 4.21 0.82
N GLU A 25 4.00 3.41 -0.09
CA GLU A 25 4.38 2.01 -0.30
C GLU A 25 5.73 1.85 -0.98
N PHE A 26 6.32 2.93 -1.50
CA PHE A 26 7.60 2.92 -2.18
C PHE A 26 8.60 3.81 -1.45
N ILE A 27 9.68 3.20 -0.95
CA ILE A 27 10.80 3.91 -0.36
C ILE A 27 11.89 3.99 -1.41
N VAL A 28 12.09 5.19 -1.97
CA VAL A 28 13.16 5.47 -2.92
C VAL A 28 14.48 5.65 -2.19
N HIS A 29 15.54 4.98 -2.64
CA HIS A 29 16.89 5.15 -2.11
C HIS A 29 17.62 6.29 -2.84
N PRO A 30 17.84 7.46 -2.21
CA PRO A 30 18.41 8.62 -2.91
C PRO A 30 19.80 8.35 -3.49
N ASP A 31 20.61 7.58 -2.77
CA ASP A 31 21.99 7.27 -3.16
C ASP A 31 22.08 6.32 -4.38
N SER A 32 20.96 5.70 -4.74
CA SER A 32 20.88 4.79 -5.90
C SER A 32 20.49 5.47 -7.20
N ILE A 33 20.12 6.76 -7.15
CA ILE A 33 19.63 7.51 -8.30
C ILE A 33 20.81 7.87 -9.20
N GLN A 34 20.83 7.33 -10.41
CA GLN A 34 21.81 7.69 -11.42
C GLN A 34 21.11 8.06 -12.73
N TRP A 35 21.37 9.27 -13.18
CA TRP A 35 20.93 9.77 -14.47
C TRP A 35 22.08 9.58 -15.47
N GLN A 36 21.82 8.87 -16.55
CA GLN A 36 22.75 8.74 -17.67
C GLN A 36 22.14 9.43 -18.89
N GLU A 37 22.81 10.46 -19.37
CA GLU A 37 22.44 11.13 -20.61
C GLU A 37 23.10 10.41 -21.78
N GLU A 38 22.30 9.83 -22.68
CA GLU A 38 22.80 9.40 -24.00
C GLU A 38 22.71 10.55 -25.00
N ASN A 39 21.64 11.37 -24.92
CA ASN A 39 21.42 12.62 -25.66
C ASN A 39 20.17 13.35 -25.10
N SER A 40 19.89 14.58 -25.54
CA SER A 40 18.81 15.43 -25.01
C SER A 40 17.40 14.81 -25.10
N GLU A 41 17.21 13.81 -25.96
CA GLU A 41 15.93 13.12 -26.15
C GLU A 41 15.88 11.73 -25.49
N ASN A 42 17.03 11.13 -25.13
CA ASN A 42 17.10 9.87 -24.41
C ASN A 42 17.97 9.99 -23.16
N VAL A 43 17.28 10.02 -22.04
CA VAL A 43 17.87 9.95 -20.71
C VAL A 43 17.52 8.59 -20.13
N GLN A 44 18.45 7.99 -19.38
CA GLN A 44 18.23 6.79 -18.61
C GLN A 44 18.27 7.12 -17.12
N LEU A 45 17.33 6.58 -16.36
CA LEU A 45 17.27 6.66 -14.90
C LEU A 45 17.45 5.26 -14.31
N TYR A 46 18.51 5.08 -13.54
CA TYR A 46 18.71 3.94 -12.66
C TYR A 46 18.27 4.33 -11.26
N VAL A 47 17.40 3.54 -10.65
CA VAL A 47 16.90 3.77 -9.30
C VAL A 47 16.60 2.46 -8.58
N SER A 48 16.94 2.41 -7.29
CA SER A 48 16.52 1.34 -6.38
C SER A 48 15.45 1.84 -5.43
N PHE A 49 14.47 1.00 -5.17
CA PHE A 49 13.41 1.28 -4.20
C PHE A 49 13.03 0.01 -3.45
N ASP A 50 12.53 0.19 -2.24
CA ASP A 50 11.82 -0.85 -1.52
C ASP A 50 10.33 -0.69 -1.69
N PHE A 51 9.66 -1.81 -1.95
CA PHE A 51 8.21 -1.89 -1.88
C PHE A 51 7.83 -2.34 -0.47
N CYS A 52 7.28 -1.41 0.29
CA CYS A 52 6.84 -1.56 1.67
C CYS A 52 5.34 -1.26 1.71
N PRO A 53 4.48 -2.17 1.22
CA PRO A 53 3.03 -1.96 1.29
C PRO A 53 2.62 -1.73 2.74
N GLU A 54 1.62 -0.88 2.96
CA GLU A 54 1.10 -0.67 4.31
C GLU A 54 0.67 -2.03 4.89
N SER A 55 1.11 -2.31 6.13
CA SER A 55 0.73 -3.55 6.81
C SER A 55 -0.77 -3.53 7.00
N ARG A 56 -1.47 -4.41 6.29
CA ARG A 56 -2.92 -4.58 6.44
C ARG A 56 -3.18 -5.24 7.79
N GLU A 57 -3.99 -4.60 8.61
CA GLU A 57 -4.33 -5.12 9.93
C GLU A 57 -5.55 -6.03 9.84
N ASN A 58 -5.47 -7.15 10.55
CA ASN A 58 -6.57 -8.08 10.70
C ASN A 58 -7.39 -7.74 11.93
N LEU A 59 -8.71 -7.71 11.76
CA LEU A 59 -9.67 -7.57 12.84
C LEU A 59 -10.61 -8.77 12.87
N THR A 60 -10.46 -9.62 13.89
CA THR A 60 -11.40 -10.72 14.15
C THR A 60 -12.46 -10.27 15.14
N ILE A 61 -13.73 -10.41 14.76
CA ILE A 61 -14.87 -10.10 15.61
C ILE A 61 -15.58 -11.40 15.96
N GLN A 62 -15.84 -11.59 17.25
CA GLN A 62 -16.62 -12.71 17.75
C GLN A 62 -17.95 -12.19 18.25
N MET A 63 -19.04 -12.68 17.68
CA MET A 63 -20.40 -12.37 18.10
C MET A 63 -21.07 -13.65 18.57
N MET A 64 -21.89 -13.54 19.60
CA MET A 64 -22.72 -14.64 20.07
C MET A 64 -24.18 -14.33 19.74
N THR A 65 -24.85 -15.25 19.05
CA THR A 65 -26.28 -15.12 18.80
C THR A 65 -27.06 -15.38 20.09
N GLU A 66 -28.34 -14.97 20.12
CA GLU A 66 -29.24 -15.27 21.23
C GLU A 66 -29.38 -16.78 21.52
N LYS A 67 -29.07 -17.62 20.53
CA LYS A 67 -29.07 -19.09 20.64
C LYS A 67 -27.75 -19.67 21.14
N GLY A 68 -26.77 -18.82 21.50
CA GLY A 68 -25.45 -19.22 21.97
C GLY A 68 -24.47 -19.64 20.86
N THR A 69 -24.85 -19.51 19.60
CA THR A 69 -23.95 -19.81 18.47
C THR A 69 -22.92 -18.70 18.35
N ILE A 70 -21.63 -19.06 18.28
CA ILE A 70 -20.54 -18.10 18.04
C ILE A 70 -20.35 -17.93 16.54
N VAL A 71 -20.43 -16.69 16.07
CA VAL A 71 -20.10 -16.28 14.70
C VAL A 71 -18.80 -15.51 14.75
N LYS A 72 -17.84 -15.90 13.90
CA LYS A 72 -16.58 -15.20 13.72
C LYS A 72 -16.61 -14.46 12.38
N LEU A 73 -16.19 -13.20 12.39
CA LEU A 73 -15.98 -12.40 11.19
C LEU A 73 -14.53 -11.92 11.17
N ASP A 74 -13.79 -12.31 10.15
CA ASP A 74 -12.44 -11.84 9.90
C ASP A 74 -12.48 -10.72 8.85
N LEU A 75 -12.05 -9.53 9.27
CA LEU A 75 -12.04 -8.31 8.47
C LEU A 75 -10.61 -7.87 8.21
N LEU A 76 -10.35 -7.46 6.97
CA LEU A 76 -9.10 -6.81 6.56
C LEU A 76 -9.27 -5.31 6.62
N ASP A 77 -8.27 -4.62 7.17
CA ASP A 77 -8.29 -3.18 7.45
C ASP A 77 -9.54 -2.80 8.27
N GLY A 78 -9.87 -3.65 9.24
CA GLY A 78 -11.05 -3.50 10.07
C GLY A 78 -10.90 -2.31 11.02
N ILE A 79 -11.91 -1.43 11.04
CA ILE A 79 -11.98 -0.25 11.90
C ILE A 79 -13.20 -0.38 12.81
N VAL A 80 -12.96 -0.23 14.11
CA VAL A 80 -14.00 -0.20 15.15
C VAL A 80 -14.14 1.22 15.68
N THR A 81 -15.32 1.81 15.51
CA THR A 81 -15.67 3.11 16.07
C THR A 81 -16.77 2.92 17.11
N ARG A 82 -16.48 3.31 18.35
CA ARG A 82 -17.46 3.34 19.44
C ARG A 82 -18.01 4.75 19.57
N PHE A 83 -19.33 4.88 19.60
CA PHE A 83 -20.01 6.14 19.83
C PHE A 83 -20.57 6.18 21.25
N ASP A 84 -20.72 7.38 21.79
CA ASP A 84 -21.20 7.63 23.16
C ASP A 84 -22.66 7.19 23.37
N ASP A 85 -23.40 6.91 22.30
CA ASP A 85 -24.76 6.36 22.32
C ASP A 85 -24.80 4.83 22.54
N GLY A 86 -23.65 4.21 22.84
CA GLY A 86 -23.52 2.78 23.06
C GLY A 86 -23.44 1.95 21.77
N LYS A 87 -23.47 2.58 20.59
CA LYS A 87 -23.35 1.86 19.32
C LYS A 87 -21.88 1.66 18.94
N THR A 88 -21.59 0.47 18.43
CA THR A 88 -20.29 0.14 17.83
C THR A 88 -20.48 -0.03 16.33
N TYR A 89 -19.81 0.81 15.55
CA TYR A 89 -19.75 0.68 14.11
C TYR A 89 -18.47 -0.03 13.73
N ILE A 90 -18.62 -1.04 12.89
CA ILE A 90 -17.51 -1.86 12.41
C ILE A 90 -17.53 -1.79 10.89
N ARG A 91 -16.40 -1.43 10.29
CA ARG A 91 -16.21 -1.45 8.84
C ARG A 91 -14.91 -2.16 8.49
N GLY A 92 -14.88 -2.85 7.37
CA GLY A 92 -13.70 -3.55 6.87
C GLY A 92 -14.06 -4.37 5.64
N LYS A 93 -13.06 -4.90 4.94
CA LYS A 93 -13.31 -5.84 3.84
C LYS A 93 -13.39 -7.25 4.41
N LEU A 94 -14.51 -7.92 4.19
CA LEU A 94 -14.62 -9.35 4.45
C LEU A 94 -13.66 -10.06 3.47
N TYR A 95 -12.78 -10.90 3.98
CA TYR A 95 -12.01 -11.79 3.12
C TYR A 95 -12.21 -13.20 3.66
N ASP A 96 -12.72 -14.06 2.80
CA ASP A 96 -12.79 -15.48 3.09
C ASP A 96 -11.49 -16.09 2.59
N ILE A 97 -10.65 -16.56 3.50
CA ILE A 97 -9.41 -17.28 3.15
C ILE A 97 -9.70 -18.73 2.73
N PHE A 98 -10.96 -19.18 2.87
CA PHE A 98 -11.40 -20.53 2.52
C PHE A 98 -12.80 -20.48 1.87
N GLY A 99 -12.85 -20.02 0.62
CA GLY A 99 -13.99 -20.31 -0.26
C GLY A 99 -14.08 -21.79 -0.63
#